data_AF-A0A0B7A1W9-F1
#
_entry.id   AF-A0A0B7A1W9-F1
#
_cell.length_a   1.000
_cell.length_b   1.000
_cell.length_c   1.000
_cell.angle_alpha   90.00
_cell.angle_beta   90.00
_cell.angle_gamma   90.00
#
_symmetry.space_group_name_H-M   'P 1'
#
loop_
_entity.id
_entity.type
_entity.pdbx_description
1 polymer ?
#
loop_
_entity_poly.entity_id
_entity_poly.type
_entity_poly.pdbx_seq_one_letter_code
_entity_poly.pdbx_strand_id
1 'polypeptide(L)'
;MAEHPELLEAQKTKDEKLHGYLKEVYVKSTDNFEQSNTSTKSLPLNRIPPPEPDMGSLEHISGKISEGRVTLKTVFSFLGQHRSDPQNFSIQKIAKDNKLDEKDVENVLNFFKILHLYIPKEMYEKNKKMKKYVAEQFKLSSSAASPPFVLSDKTQKKDDKEKPQDFSPTKT
;
A
#
# COMPACT_ATOMS: atom_id res chain seq x y z
N MET A 1 -60.04 10.63 -16.74
CA MET A 1 -60.61 10.22 -18.04
C MET A 1 -59.58 10.56 -19.09
N ALA A 2 -59.21 9.62 -19.97
CA ALA A 2 -58.14 9.81 -20.94
C ALA A 2 -58.54 10.92 -21.93
N GLU A 3 -57.81 12.03 -21.92
CA GLU A 3 -58.30 13.29 -22.52
C GLU A 3 -58.41 13.26 -24.05
N HIS A 4 -57.81 12.30 -24.76
CA HIS A 4 -57.99 12.13 -26.21
C HIS A 4 -57.83 10.66 -26.67
N PRO A 5 -58.91 9.84 -26.73
CA PRO A 5 -58.82 8.45 -27.17
C PRO A 5 -58.47 8.29 -28.66
N GLU A 6 -58.77 9.30 -29.48
CA GLU A 6 -58.45 9.31 -30.93
C GLU A 6 -56.94 9.24 -31.19
N LEU A 7 -56.12 9.88 -30.35
CA LEU A 7 -54.66 9.87 -30.48
C LEU A 7 -54.09 8.48 -30.16
N LEU A 8 -54.67 7.79 -29.19
CA LEU A 8 -54.28 6.42 -28.82
C LEU A 8 -54.56 5.41 -29.94
N GLU A 9 -55.63 5.61 -30.71
CA GLU A 9 -55.92 4.79 -31.88
C GLU A 9 -55.02 5.16 -33.06
N ALA A 10 -54.79 6.45 -33.30
CA ALA A 10 -53.89 6.95 -34.35
C ALA A 10 -52.42 6.50 -34.16
N GLN A 11 -51.99 6.25 -32.92
CA GLN A 11 -50.67 5.69 -32.63
C GLN A 11 -50.53 4.20 -33.02
N LYS A 12 -51.63 3.44 -33.06
CA LYS A 12 -51.60 2.01 -33.39
C LYS A 12 -51.51 1.76 -34.89
N THR A 13 -51.92 2.73 -35.70
CA THR A 13 -51.91 2.66 -37.16
C THR A 13 -50.71 3.44 -37.71
N LYS A 14 -50.16 2.94 -38.82
CA LYS A 14 -49.03 3.59 -39.47
C LYS A 14 -49.51 4.79 -40.29
N ASP A 15 -49.00 5.98 -39.99
CA ASP A 15 -49.22 7.16 -40.82
C ASP A 15 -48.26 7.17 -42.02
N GLU A 16 -48.79 6.92 -43.21
CA GLU A 16 -48.00 6.90 -44.46
C GLU A 16 -47.43 8.27 -44.84
N LYS A 17 -48.09 9.37 -44.44
CA LYS A 17 -47.62 10.73 -44.72
C LYS A 17 -46.38 11.05 -43.87
N LEU A 18 -46.43 10.76 -42.57
CA LEU A 18 -45.28 10.88 -41.69
C LEU A 18 -44.14 9.96 -42.12
N HIS A 19 -44.47 8.73 -42.54
CA HIS A 19 -43.49 7.78 -43.04
C HIS A 19 -42.76 8.28 -44.30
N GLY A 20 -43.46 9.00 -45.19
CA GLY A 20 -42.86 9.71 -46.32
C GLY A 20 -41.86 10.77 -45.87
N TYR A 21 -42.27 11.66 -44.96
CA TYR A 21 -41.41 12.73 -44.46
C TYR A 21 -40.14 12.23 -43.76
N LEU A 22 -40.24 11.13 -42.99
CA LEU A 22 -39.08 10.53 -42.33
C LEU A 22 -38.05 9.94 -43.30
N LYS A 23 -38.46 9.59 -44.54
CA LYS A 23 -37.53 9.16 -45.59
C LYS A 23 -36.82 10.34 -46.25
N GLU A 24 -37.52 11.47 -46.37
CA GLU A 24 -36.99 12.69 -46.98
C GLU A 24 -35.99 13.40 -46.06
N VAL A 25 -36.26 13.42 -44.74
CA VAL A 25 -35.39 14.03 -43.74
C VAL A 25 -34.29 13.03 -43.34
N TYR A 26 -33.25 12.91 -44.17
CA TYR A 26 -32.02 12.25 -43.77
C TYR A 26 -30.92 13.29 -43.55
N VAL A 27 -30.30 13.25 -42.38
CA VAL A 27 -29.15 14.11 -42.06
C VAL A 27 -27.89 13.35 -42.46
N LYS A 28 -27.19 13.85 -43.47
CA LYS A 28 -25.83 13.39 -43.77
C LYS A 28 -24.87 14.20 -42.90
N SER A 29 -24.38 13.60 -41.81
CA SER A 29 -23.31 14.22 -41.02
C SER A 29 -22.05 14.26 -41.88
N THR A 30 -21.72 15.44 -42.40
CA THR A 30 -20.42 15.72 -43.05
C THR A 30 -19.36 16.05 -42.01
N ASP A 31 -19.51 15.53 -40.80
CA ASP A 31 -18.50 15.73 -39.78
C ASP A 31 -17.31 14.89 -40.19
N ASN A 32 -16.20 15.58 -40.50
CA ASN A 32 -14.95 14.93 -40.77
C ASN A 32 -14.48 14.42 -39.41
N PHE A 33 -14.93 13.22 -39.02
CA PHE A 33 -14.31 12.50 -37.94
C PHE A 33 -12.88 12.27 -38.38
N GLU A 34 -12.00 13.21 -38.03
CA GLU A 34 -10.58 12.94 -37.91
C GLU A 34 -10.51 11.80 -36.93
N GLN A 35 -10.51 10.59 -37.49
CA GLN A 35 -10.23 9.39 -36.76
C GLN A 35 -8.88 9.70 -36.14
N SER A 36 -8.87 9.95 -34.82
CA SER A 36 -7.67 10.29 -34.07
C SER A 36 -6.82 9.03 -33.94
N ASN A 37 -6.39 8.51 -35.09
CA ASN A 37 -5.49 7.39 -35.29
C ASN A 37 -4.06 7.80 -34.95
N THR A 38 -3.88 8.65 -33.94
CA THR A 38 -2.56 9.15 -33.52
C THR A 38 -2.29 8.93 -32.05
N SER A 39 -3.09 8.08 -31.37
CA SER A 39 -2.50 7.34 -30.26
C SER A 39 -1.55 6.30 -30.83
N THR A 40 -0.26 6.63 -30.88
CA THR A 40 0.84 5.67 -31.09
C THR A 40 0.87 4.57 -30.01
N LYS A 41 0.08 4.73 -28.95
CA LYS A 41 -0.06 3.78 -27.87
C LYS A 41 -1.11 2.74 -28.24
N SER A 42 -0.67 1.50 -28.37
CA SER A 42 -1.55 0.35 -28.51
C SER A 42 -2.47 0.24 -27.31
N LEU A 43 -3.72 -0.17 -27.56
CA LEU A 43 -4.65 -0.52 -26.49
C LEU A 43 -4.01 -1.60 -25.60
N PRO A 44 -4.23 -1.56 -24.28
CA PRO A 44 -3.71 -2.60 -23.40
C PRO A 44 -4.25 -3.96 -23.84
N LEU A 45 -3.35 -4.80 -24.36
CA LEU A 45 -3.64 -6.17 -24.81
C LEU A 45 -3.92 -7.11 -23.63
N ASN A 46 -3.33 -6.80 -22.46
CA ASN A 46 -3.47 -7.59 -21.26
C ASN A 46 -4.69 -7.12 -20.45
N ARG A 47 -5.66 -8.02 -20.23
CA ARG A 47 -6.87 -7.79 -19.42
C ARG A 47 -6.76 -8.34 -18.00
N ILE A 48 -5.61 -8.88 -17.62
CA ILE A 48 -5.38 -9.40 -16.27
C ILE A 48 -5.27 -8.19 -15.33
N PRO A 49 -6.06 -8.15 -14.23
CA PRO A 49 -5.91 -7.10 -13.24
C PRO A 49 -4.50 -7.15 -12.66
N PRO A 50 -3.84 -6.01 -12.44
CA PRO A 50 -2.57 -5.99 -11.73
C PRO A 50 -2.70 -6.70 -10.38
N PRO A 51 -1.63 -7.38 -9.90
CA PRO A 51 -1.65 -7.96 -8.56
C PRO A 51 -1.98 -6.88 -7.53
N GLU A 52 -2.72 -7.26 -6.48
CA GLU A 52 -3.02 -6.33 -5.41
C GLU A 52 -1.72 -5.81 -4.77
N PRO A 53 -1.65 -4.49 -4.49
CA PRO A 53 -0.46 -3.89 -3.92
C PRO A 53 -0.23 -4.38 -2.48
N ASP A 54 0.97 -4.90 -2.20
CA ASP A 54 1.38 -5.57 -0.95
C ASP A 54 1.35 -4.68 0.32
N MET A 55 1.07 -3.37 0.19
CA MET A 55 0.85 -2.44 1.30
C MET A 55 -0.06 -1.26 0.89
N GLY A 56 -0.96 -1.46 -0.07
CA GLY A 56 -1.72 -0.34 -0.68
C GLY A 56 -0.86 0.64 -1.48
N SER A 57 0.45 0.38 -1.61
CA SER A 57 1.40 1.18 -2.37
C SER A 57 1.44 0.71 -3.82
N LEU A 58 1.20 1.61 -4.77
CA LEU A 58 1.25 1.34 -6.21
C LEU A 58 2.71 1.27 -6.74
N GLU A 59 3.66 0.91 -5.88
CA GLU A 59 5.11 0.81 -6.20
C GLU A 59 5.36 -0.11 -7.40
N HIS A 60 4.60 -1.20 -7.54
CA HIS A 60 4.70 -2.12 -8.67
C HIS A 60 4.19 -1.53 -10.00
N ILE A 61 3.42 -0.44 -9.94
CA ILE A 61 2.81 0.21 -11.10
C ILE A 61 3.64 1.42 -11.55
N SER A 62 4.42 2.01 -10.64
CA SER A 62 5.23 3.22 -10.86
C SER A 62 6.67 2.91 -11.30
N GLY A 63 6.86 2.08 -12.32
CA GLY A 63 8.13 1.92 -13.02
C GLY A 63 9.37 1.60 -12.15
N LYS A 64 10.57 1.93 -12.67
CA LYS A 64 11.85 1.72 -11.97
C LYS A 64 12.06 2.81 -10.91
N ILE A 65 12.28 2.41 -9.66
CA ILE A 65 12.57 3.32 -8.53
C ILE A 65 13.87 4.08 -8.83
N SER A 66 13.86 5.41 -8.65
CA SER A 66 15.07 6.22 -8.87
C SER A 66 16.10 5.94 -7.78
N GLU A 67 17.37 6.15 -8.12
CA GLU A 67 18.44 6.12 -7.11
C GLU A 67 18.19 7.19 -6.04
N GLY A 68 18.57 6.91 -4.79
CA GLY A 68 18.31 7.78 -3.64
C GLY A 68 16.86 7.77 -3.15
N ARG A 69 16.00 6.91 -3.71
CA ARG A 69 14.63 6.71 -3.21
C ARG A 69 14.42 5.26 -2.84
N VAL A 70 13.62 5.04 -1.81
CA VAL A 70 13.27 3.71 -1.33
C VAL A 70 11.77 3.54 -1.19
N THR A 71 11.36 2.31 -1.46
CA THR A 71 10.02 1.78 -1.31
C THR A 71 9.71 1.52 0.16
N LEU A 72 8.44 1.66 0.55
CA LEU A 72 8.01 1.46 1.94
C LEU A 72 8.35 0.05 2.45
N LYS A 73 8.22 -0.96 1.59
CA LYS A 73 8.64 -2.34 1.88
C LYS A 73 10.12 -2.46 2.24
N THR A 74 10.98 -1.77 1.49
CA THR A 74 12.42 -1.74 1.76
C THR A 74 12.71 -1.06 3.09
N VAL A 75 12.00 0.03 3.40
CA VAL A 75 12.09 0.74 4.69
C VAL A 75 11.76 -0.17 5.86
N PHE A 76 10.63 -0.88 5.79
CA PHE A 76 10.25 -1.82 6.85
C PHE A 76 11.25 -2.97 6.99
N SER A 77 11.84 -3.44 5.89
CA SER A 77 12.85 -4.50 5.91
C SER A 77 14.10 -4.08 6.68
N PHE A 78 14.74 -2.95 6.32
CA PHE A 78 15.96 -2.53 7.00
C PHE A 78 15.69 -2.05 8.43
N LEU A 79 14.50 -1.48 8.71
CA LEU A 79 14.14 -1.06 10.06
C LEU A 79 13.96 -2.27 11.00
N GLY A 80 13.44 -3.39 10.47
CA GLY A 80 13.38 -4.66 11.20
C GLY A 80 14.77 -5.27 11.42
N GLN A 81 15.61 -5.27 10.39
CA GLN A 81 16.98 -5.79 10.45
C GLN A 81 17.88 -5.00 11.40
N HIS A 82 17.86 -3.66 11.34
CA HIS A 82 18.60 -2.79 12.26
C HIS A 82 18.16 -2.98 13.71
N ARG A 83 16.88 -3.26 13.94
CA ARG A 83 16.39 -3.56 15.29
C ARG A 83 16.90 -4.90 15.80
N SER A 84 16.93 -5.94 14.96
CA SER A 84 17.42 -7.27 15.35
C SER A 84 18.92 -7.24 15.58
N ASP A 85 19.69 -6.70 14.64
CA ASP A 85 21.16 -6.66 14.68
C ASP A 85 21.70 -5.26 14.30
N PRO A 86 21.72 -4.30 15.25
CA PRO A 86 22.20 -2.95 14.99
C PRO A 86 23.65 -2.89 14.50
N GLN A 87 24.49 -3.84 14.96
CA GLN A 87 25.90 -3.92 14.58
C GLN A 87 26.09 -4.32 13.12
N ASN A 88 25.28 -5.27 12.63
CA ASN A 88 25.36 -5.75 11.25
C ASN A 88 24.65 -4.85 10.26
N PHE A 89 23.66 -4.07 10.70
CA PHE A 89 22.84 -3.20 9.87
C PHE A 89 23.00 -1.73 10.29
N SER A 90 24.24 -1.27 10.42
CA SER A 90 24.53 0.12 10.79
C SER A 90 24.00 1.13 9.77
N ILE A 91 23.86 2.40 10.21
CA ILE A 91 23.40 3.53 9.38
C ILE A 91 24.18 3.60 8.06
N GLN A 92 25.51 3.50 8.13
CA GLN A 92 26.39 3.54 6.96
C GLN A 92 26.13 2.40 5.97
N LYS A 93 25.87 1.19 6.48
CA LYS A 93 25.58 0.04 5.64
C LYS A 93 24.26 0.20 4.91
N ILE A 94 23.20 0.60 5.64
CA ILE A 94 21.87 0.81 5.07
C ILE A 94 21.89 1.92 4.02
N ALA A 95 22.59 3.02 4.30
CA ALA A 95 22.77 4.13 3.38
C ALA A 95 23.49 3.68 2.10
N LYS A 96 24.58 2.92 2.23
CA LYS A 96 25.35 2.40 1.09
C LYS A 96 24.54 1.41 0.25
N ASP A 97 23.83 0.48 0.88
CA ASP A 97 23.07 -0.57 0.19
C ASP A 97 21.90 0.01 -0.62
N ASN A 98 21.30 1.10 -0.14
CA ASN A 98 20.14 1.74 -0.77
C ASN A 98 20.46 3.06 -1.49
N LYS A 99 21.75 3.46 -1.56
CA LYS A 99 22.22 4.74 -2.12
C LYS A 99 21.51 5.96 -1.50
N LEU A 100 21.28 5.95 -0.18
CA LEU A 100 20.64 7.03 0.58
C LEU A 100 21.67 7.92 1.28
N ASP A 101 21.27 9.14 1.66
CA ASP A 101 22.07 9.98 2.56
C ASP A 101 22.03 9.42 3.99
N GLU A 102 23.17 9.44 4.67
CA GLU A 102 23.32 8.91 6.03
C GLU A 102 22.43 9.66 7.01
N LYS A 103 22.28 10.97 6.83
CA LYS A 103 21.42 11.83 7.67
C LYS A 103 19.95 11.43 7.57
N ASP A 104 19.50 11.12 6.35
CA ASP A 104 18.11 10.70 6.12
C ASP A 104 17.86 9.33 6.76
N VAL A 105 18.82 8.40 6.61
CA VAL A 105 18.73 7.08 7.25
C VAL A 105 18.73 7.20 8.77
N GLU A 106 19.59 8.04 9.34
CA GLU A 106 19.63 8.31 10.78
C GLU A 106 18.28 8.85 11.28
N ASN A 107 17.72 9.85 10.59
CA ASN A 107 16.39 10.39 10.91
C ASN A 107 15.31 9.30 10.84
N VAL A 108 15.31 8.48 9.79
CA VAL A 108 14.35 7.38 9.65
C VAL A 108 14.46 6.41 10.82
N LEU A 109 15.67 5.98 11.18
CA LEU A 109 15.88 5.04 12.28
C LEU A 109 15.56 5.63 13.66
N ASN A 110 15.71 6.94 13.84
CA ASN A 110 15.42 7.65 15.08
C ASN A 110 13.91 7.84 15.29
N PHE A 111 13.21 8.32 14.26
CA PHE A 111 11.80 8.72 14.38
C PHE A 111 10.81 7.60 14.05
N PHE A 112 11.18 6.61 13.23
CA PHE A 112 10.28 5.52 12.86
C PHE A 112 10.66 4.24 13.61
N LYS A 113 9.69 3.65 14.31
CA LYS A 113 9.85 2.40 15.04
C LYS A 113 8.77 1.41 14.62
N ILE A 114 9.17 0.17 14.35
CA ILE A 114 8.22 -0.91 14.07
C ILE A 114 7.50 -1.29 15.36
N LEU A 115 6.19 -1.48 15.27
CA LEU A 115 5.36 -1.97 16.36
C LEU A 115 5.87 -3.35 16.82
N HIS A 116 6.24 -3.45 18.09
CA HIS A 116 6.70 -4.71 18.67
C HIS A 116 5.66 -5.24 19.63
N LEU A 117 5.00 -6.31 19.19
CA LEU A 117 4.03 -7.00 20.02
C LEU A 117 4.77 -7.88 21.02
N TYR A 118 4.78 -7.46 22.28
CA TYR A 118 5.25 -8.29 23.38
C TYR A 118 4.10 -9.14 23.91
N ILE A 119 4.21 -10.46 23.77
CA ILE A 119 3.25 -11.42 24.32
C ILE A 119 3.88 -12.04 25.57
N PRO A 120 3.35 -11.79 26.78
CA PRO A 120 3.87 -12.39 28.01
C PRO A 120 3.80 -13.92 27.96
N LYS A 121 4.87 -14.60 28.38
CA LYS A 121 4.96 -16.08 28.39
C LYS A 121 3.84 -16.73 29.19
N GLU A 122 3.46 -16.11 30.31
CA GLU A 122 2.35 -16.59 31.13
C GLU A 122 1.02 -16.67 30.36
N MET A 123 0.75 -15.70 29.49
CA MET A 123 -0.45 -15.68 28.66
C MET A 123 -0.42 -16.79 27.60
N TYR A 124 0.78 -17.15 27.14
CA TYR A 124 1.01 -18.22 26.17
C TYR A 124 0.83 -19.61 26.78
N GLU A 125 1.26 -19.81 28.02
CA GLU A 125 1.17 -21.09 28.74
C GLU A 125 -0.22 -21.33 29.33
N LYS A 126 -0.84 -20.31 29.93
CA LYS A 126 -2.16 -20.42 30.58
C LYS A 126 -3.29 -20.62 29.55
N ASN A 127 -3.12 -20.13 28.32
CA ASN A 127 -4.21 -20.05 27.36
C ASN A 127 -3.92 -20.83 26.06
N LYS A 128 -4.27 -22.13 26.05
CA LYS A 128 -4.03 -23.07 24.94
C LYS A 128 -4.59 -22.60 23.59
N LYS A 129 -5.65 -21.78 23.60
CA LYS A 129 -6.24 -21.17 22.40
C LYS A 129 -5.33 -20.07 21.83
N MET A 130 -4.77 -19.20 22.67
CA MET A 130 -3.84 -18.14 22.26
C MET A 130 -2.59 -18.71 21.59
N LYS A 131 -2.03 -19.81 22.13
CA LYS A 131 -0.89 -20.49 21.54
C LYS A 131 -1.14 -20.93 20.09
N LYS A 132 -2.36 -21.42 19.79
CA LYS A 132 -2.76 -21.82 18.43
C LYS A 132 -2.91 -20.60 17.52
N TYR A 133 -3.63 -19.57 17.96
CA TYR A 133 -3.83 -18.34 17.16
C TYR A 133 -2.51 -17.66 16.83
N VAL A 134 -1.63 -17.52 17.81
CA VAL A 134 -0.30 -16.92 17.59
C VAL A 134 0.49 -17.75 16.57
N ALA A 135 0.54 -19.09 16.72
CA ALA A 135 1.22 -19.96 15.78
C ALA A 135 0.63 -19.92 14.35
N GLU A 136 -0.68 -19.76 14.22
CA GLU A 136 -1.37 -19.59 12.94
C GLU A 136 -1.01 -18.26 12.28
N GLN A 137 -1.03 -17.17 13.05
CA GLN A 137 -0.63 -15.83 12.59
C GLN A 137 0.84 -15.81 12.14
N PHE A 138 1.73 -16.50 12.85
CA PHE A 138 3.14 -16.65 12.45
C PHE A 138 3.33 -17.42 11.14
N LYS A 139 2.53 -18.48 10.91
CA LYS A 139 2.57 -19.22 9.64
C LYS A 139 2.09 -18.37 8.47
N LEU A 140 1.00 -17.62 8.67
CA LEU A 140 0.47 -16.67 7.69
C LEU A 140 1.48 -15.57 7.34
N SER A 141 2.14 -14.97 8.35
CA SER A 141 3.16 -13.93 8.11
C SER A 141 4.41 -14.46 7.43
N SER A 142 4.77 -15.74 7.61
CA SER A 142 5.93 -16.34 6.92
C SER A 142 5.67 -16.63 5.43
N SER A 143 4.41 -16.71 5.01
CA SER A 143 4.01 -16.98 3.62
C SER A 143 3.86 -15.70 2.77
N ALA A 144 3.83 -14.51 3.38
CA ALA A 144 3.73 -13.22 2.69
C ALA A 144 4.94 -12.37 3.05
N ALA A 145 5.73 -11.98 2.04
CA ALA A 145 7.07 -11.39 2.09
C ALA A 145 7.23 -10.15 3.00
N SER A 146 7.19 -10.35 4.32
CA SER A 146 7.33 -9.36 5.38
C SER A 146 8.46 -9.76 6.35
N PRO A 147 9.14 -8.80 6.99
CA PRO A 147 10.31 -9.09 7.82
C PRO A 147 9.93 -9.97 9.02
N PRO A 148 10.81 -10.90 9.44
CA PRO A 148 10.49 -11.88 10.47
C PRO A 148 10.14 -11.21 11.81
N PHE A 149 8.97 -11.54 12.34
CA PHE A 149 8.58 -11.21 13.70
C PHE A 149 9.43 -12.03 14.68
N VAL A 150 10.22 -11.37 15.52
CA VAL A 150 11.08 -12.02 16.52
C VAL A 150 10.35 -12.05 17.87
N LEU A 151 10.11 -13.25 18.40
CA LEU A 151 9.67 -13.43 19.77
C LEU A 151 10.88 -13.19 20.68
N SER A 152 10.94 -12.03 21.33
CA SER A 152 12.07 -11.68 22.20
C SER A 152 12.00 -12.39 23.55
N ASP A 153 12.94 -13.30 23.79
CA ASP A 153 13.25 -13.82 25.12
C ASP A 153 14.06 -12.75 25.89
N LYS A 154 13.46 -12.10 26.87
CA LYS A 154 14.20 -11.18 27.75
C LYS A 154 15.23 -11.96 28.59
N THR A 155 16.51 -11.72 28.31
CA THR A 155 17.59 -11.68 29.31
C THR A 155 18.45 -10.43 29.08
N GLN A 156 17.88 -9.25 29.31
CA GLN A 156 18.68 -8.07 29.65
C GLN A 156 19.04 -8.19 31.14
N LYS A 157 20.30 -8.55 31.37
CA LYS A 157 20.97 -8.63 32.67
C LYS A 157 21.06 -7.21 33.25
N LYS A 158 20.63 -7.07 34.51
CA LYS A 158 20.90 -5.89 35.34
C LYS A 158 22.41 -5.81 35.59
N ASP A 159 23.07 -4.82 35.04
CA ASP A 159 24.35 -4.25 35.47
C ASP A 159 24.31 -2.83 34.85
N ASP A 160 23.92 -1.79 35.58
CA ASP A 160 24.89 -0.88 36.22
C ASP A 160 24.32 -0.23 37.49
N LYS A 161 25.17 -0.19 38.52
CA LYS A 161 25.00 0.61 39.74
C LYS A 161 25.22 2.09 39.39
N GLU A 162 24.17 2.90 39.36
CA GLU A 162 24.32 4.35 39.57
C GLU A 162 24.64 4.61 41.05
N LYS A 163 25.84 5.14 41.28
CA LYS A 163 26.29 5.69 42.56
C LYS A 163 25.68 7.10 42.71
N PRO A 164 25.07 7.47 43.85
CA PRO A 164 24.53 8.81 44.03
C PRO A 164 25.67 9.84 44.00
N GLN A 165 25.53 10.86 43.15
CA GLN A 165 26.43 12.02 43.13
C GLN A 165 25.89 13.08 44.09
N ASP A 166 26.69 13.40 45.11
CA ASP A 166 26.46 14.48 46.05
C ASP A 166 26.52 15.84 45.33
N PHE A 167 25.39 16.54 45.27
CA PHE A 167 25.37 17.96 44.90
C PHE A 167 25.79 18.79 46.11
N SER A 168 27.03 19.30 46.08
CA SER A 168 27.43 20.40 46.95
C SER A 168 27.06 21.74 46.30
N PRO A 169 26.46 22.70 47.04
CA PRO A 169 26.14 24.01 46.50
C PRO A 169 27.35 24.93 46.59
N THR A 170 27.83 25.43 45.44
CA THR A 170 28.77 26.54 45.40
C THR A 170 28.07 27.85 45.75
N LYS A 171 28.36 28.37 46.95
CA LYS A 171 28.27 29.81 47.26
C LYS A 171 29.40 30.52 46.50
N THR A 172 29.05 31.58 45.77
CA THR A 172 29.49 32.99 45.89
C THR A 172 29.44 33.65 44.53
#